data_AF-A0AAC8UW63-F1
#
_entry.id   AF-A0AAC8UW63-F1
#
_cell.length_a   1.000
_cell.length_b   1.000
_cell.length_c   1.000
_cell.angle_alpha   90.00
_cell.angle_beta   90.00
_cell.angle_gamma   90.00
#
_symmetry.space_group_name_H-M   'P 1'
#
loop_
_entity.id
_entity.type
_entity.pdbx_description
1 polymer ?
#
loop_
_entity_poly.entity_id
_entity_poly.type
_entity_poly.pdbx_seq_one_letter_code
_entity_poly.pdbx_strand_id
1 'polypeptide(L)' 'MRATSGQERSEVAYVPTEYMSDLIKSMGVDGIMYDSTLRPDVQDLVLFNEDSLEQIDSELVTYRISGLDYSTKRMSR' A
#
# COMPACT_ATOMS: atom_id res chain seq x y z
N MET A 1 13.78 21.99 -6.11
CA MET A 1 13.47 21.80 -4.68
C MET A 1 12.00 21.42 -4.58
N ARG A 2 11.68 20.14 -4.29
CA ARG A 2 10.31 19.69 -4.02
C ARG A 2 10.01 19.99 -2.56
N ALA A 3 8.88 20.65 -2.29
CA ALA A 3 8.44 20.93 -0.94
C ALA A 3 8.05 19.61 -0.25
N THR A 4 8.79 19.25 0.79
CA THR A 4 8.61 18.03 1.57
C THR A 4 7.38 18.18 2.46
N SER A 5 6.28 17.54 2.10
CA SER A 5 5.10 17.42 2.93
C SER A 5 5.37 16.45 4.08
N GLY A 6 5.96 16.90 5.19
CA GLY A 6 5.92 16.23 6.51
C GLY A 6 6.18 14.71 6.55
N GLN A 7 7.06 14.20 5.69
CA GLN A 7 7.20 12.76 5.39
C GLN A 7 8.43 12.10 6.04
N GLU A 8 8.92 12.60 7.18
CA GLU A 8 10.06 11.96 7.88
C GLU A 8 9.67 10.75 8.73
N ARG A 9 8.37 10.50 8.91
CA ARG A 9 7.91 9.19 9.41
C ARG A 9 7.97 8.20 8.25
N SER A 10 9.06 7.45 8.16
CA SER A 10 9.00 5.97 8.12
C SER A 10 9.94 5.28 7.11
N GLU A 11 10.92 5.92 6.45
CA GLU A 11 11.90 5.12 5.68
C GLU A 11 12.60 4.10 6.60
N VAL A 12 13.06 4.54 7.77
CA VAL A 12 13.65 3.67 8.81
C VAL A 12 12.65 2.65 9.35
N ALA A 13 11.37 3.02 9.48
CA ALA A 13 10.35 2.10 9.98
C ALA A 13 9.84 1.11 8.91
N TYR A 14 10.19 1.32 7.63
CA TYR A 14 9.96 0.36 6.55
C TYR A 14 11.05 -0.71 6.46
N VAL A 15 12.29 -0.42 6.90
CA VAL A 15 13.44 -1.34 6.83
C VAL A 15 13.13 -2.73 7.42
N PRO A 16 12.49 -2.86 8.60
CA PRO A 16 12.17 -4.18 9.14
C PRO A 16 11.20 -4.97 8.25
N THR A 17 10.16 -4.31 7.73
CA THR A 17 9.16 -4.92 6.85
C THR A 17 9.79 -5.37 5.54
N GLU A 18 10.67 -4.55 4.95
CA GLU A 18 11.42 -4.88 3.74
C GLU A 18 12.32 -6.09 3.95
N TYR A 19 13.11 -6.10 5.03
CA TYR A 19 13.99 -7.23 5.35
C TYR A 19 13.21 -8.53 5.57
N MET A 20 12.09 -8.47 6.28
CA MET A 20 11.21 -9.63 6.47
C MET A 20 10.62 -10.11 5.14
N SER A 21 10.20 -9.18 4.29
CA SER A 21 9.64 -9.49 2.97
C SER A 21 10.67 -10.21 2.09
N ASP A 22 11.91 -9.73 2.05
CA ASP A 22 13.00 -10.36 1.29
C ASP A 22 13.35 -11.75 1.82
N LEU A 23 13.38 -11.90 3.15
CA LEU A 23 13.59 -13.21 3.78
C LEU A 23 12.49 -14.20 3.36
N ILE A 24 11.22 -13.80 3.43
CA ILE A 24 10.09 -14.66 3.04
C ILE A 24 10.15 -14.98 1.54
N LYS A 25 10.45 -13.99 0.69
CA LYS A 25 10.65 -14.19 -0.75
C LYS A 25 11.72 -15.23 -1.04
N SER A 26 12.82 -15.22 -0.29
CA SER A 26 13.90 -16.20 -0.44
C SER A 26 13.50 -17.65 -0.15
N MET A 27 12.36 -17.87 0.52
CA MET A 27 11.83 -19.21 0.82
C MET A 27 11.13 -19.87 -0.38
N GLY A 28 10.99 -19.16 -1.51
CA GLY A 28 10.38 -19.70 -2.74
C GLY A 28 8.85 -19.72 -2.73
N VAL A 29 8.22 -18.79 -2.00
CA VAL A 29 6.76 -18.58 -2.03
C VAL A 29 6.38 -17.52 -3.07
N ASP A 30 5.12 -17.47 -3.48
CA ASP A 30 4.63 -16.51 -4.49
C ASP A 30 4.34 -15.11 -3.95
N GLY A 31 4.15 -14.97 -2.64
CA GLY A 31 3.71 -13.71 -2.02
C GLY A 31 3.46 -13.80 -0.52
N ILE A 32 2.89 -12.72 0.03
CA ILE A 32 2.54 -12.59 1.46
C ILE A 32 1.09 -12.10 1.56
N MET A 33 0.27 -12.79 2.36
CA MET A 33 -1.06 -12.33 2.73
C MET A 33 -1.09 -11.96 4.22
N TYR A 34 -1.63 -10.80 4.56
CA TYR A 34 -1.65 -10.28 5.93
C TYR A 34 -2.89 -9.42 6.18
N ASP A 35 -3.26 -9.23 7.45
CA ASP A 35 -4.43 -8.43 7.81
C ASP A 35 -4.20 -6.95 7.48
N SER A 36 -5.18 -6.33 6.82
CA SER A 36 -5.06 -4.96 6.36
C SER A 36 -5.02 -3.99 7.54
N THR A 37 -4.04 -3.08 7.48
CA THR A 37 -3.91 -2.01 8.47
C THR A 37 -4.98 -0.94 8.33
N LEU A 38 -5.67 -0.90 7.18
CA LEU A 38 -6.72 0.09 6.87
C LEU A 38 -8.13 -0.43 7.18
N ARG A 39 -8.36 -1.75 7.10
CA ARG A 39 -9.66 -2.36 7.36
C ARG A 39 -9.50 -3.71 8.09
N PRO A 40 -10.06 -3.86 9.30
CA PRO A 40 -9.82 -5.05 10.13
C PRO A 40 -10.40 -6.37 9.60
N ASP A 41 -11.22 -6.35 8.54
CA ASP A 41 -11.86 -7.54 7.96
C ASP A 41 -11.36 -7.86 6.54
N VAL A 42 -10.26 -7.25 6.12
CA VAL A 42 -9.70 -7.39 4.77
C VAL A 42 -8.25 -7.79 4.88
N GLN A 43 -7.81 -8.61 3.93
CA GLN A 43 -6.42 -8.99 3.82
C GLN A 43 -5.77 -8.24 2.67
N ASP A 44 -4.55 -7.78 2.90
CA ASP A 44 -3.69 -7.22 1.87
C ASP A 44 -2.79 -8.34 1.33
N LEU A 45 -2.51 -8.28 0.02
CA LEU A 45 -1.71 -9.29 -0.69
C LEU A 45 -0.49 -8.62 -1.33
N VAL A 46 0.69 -9.16 -1.04
CA VAL A 46 1.95 -8.86 -1.73
C VAL A 46 2.25 -10.01 -2.68
N LEU A 47 2.69 -9.67 -3.89
CA LEU A 47 3.05 -10.63 -4.92
C LEU A 47 4.51 -10.42 -5.30
N PHE A 48 5.28 -11.51 -5.35
CA PHE A 48 6.70 -11.44 -5.70
C PHE A 48 6.97 -11.62 -7.19
N ASN A 49 6.03 -12.25 -7.90
CA ASN A 49 6.03 -12.38 -9.35
C ASN A 49 4.63 -12.12 -9.89
N GLU A 50 4.46 -11.00 -10.59
CA GLU A 50 3.16 -10.64 -11.21
C GLU A 50 2.81 -11.52 -12.41
N ASP A 51 3.82 -12.08 -13.09
CA ASP A 51 3.61 -13.00 -14.22
C ASP A 51 2.98 -14.34 -13.81
N SER A 52 2.97 -14.65 -12.51
CA SER A 52 2.33 -15.86 -11.97
C SER A 52 0.80 -15.74 -11.86
N LEU A 53 0.23 -14.59 -12.21
CA LEU A 53 -1.20 -14.31 -12.05
C LEU A 53 -1.87 -13.92 -13.36
N GLU A 54 -3.17 -14.22 -13.42
CA GLU A 54 -4.06 -13.73 -14.45
C GLU A 54 -5.03 -12.73 -13.83
N GLN A 55 -5.03 -11.50 -14.34
CA GLN A 55 -5.99 -10.48 -13.93
C GLN A 55 -7.37 -10.81 -14.53
N ILE A 56 -8.39 -10.88 -13.67
CA ILE A 56 -9.76 -11.10 -14.11
C ILE A 56 -10.37 -9.77 -14.55
N ASP A 57 -10.34 -9.48 -15.84
CA ASP A 57 -10.77 -8.20 -16.42
C ASP A 57 -12.23 -7.83 -16.15
N SER A 58 -13.09 -8.82 -15.88
CA SER A 58 -14.52 -8.56 -15.61
C SER A 58 -14.80 -7.89 -14.26
N GLU A 59 -13.81 -7.76 -13.38
CA GLU A 59 -14.02 -7.29 -12.00
C GLU A 59 -13.32 -5.95 -11.68
N LEU A 60 -12.55 -5.38 -12.61
CA LEU A 60 -11.71 -4.22 -12.34
C LEU A 60 -12.41 -2.90 -12.72
N VAL A 61 -12.78 -2.12 -11.70
CA VAL A 61 -13.31 -0.76 -11.90
C VAL A 61 -12.19 0.26 -11.77
N THR A 62 -11.81 0.88 -12.89
CA THR A 62 -10.79 1.94 -12.91
C THR A 62 -11.42 3.31 -12.69
N TYR A 63 -10.93 4.06 -11.70
CA TYR A 63 -11.32 5.44 -11.47
C TYR A 63 -10.18 6.38 -11.84
N ARG A 64 -10.47 7.40 -12.66
CA ARG A 64 -9.57 8.53 -12.88
C ARG A 64 -10.05 9.70 -12.03
N ILE A 65 -9.24 10.12 -11.06
CA ILE A 65 -9.52 11.34 -10.30
C ILE A 65 -9.18 12.54 -11.20
N SER A 66 -10.19 13.35 -11.52
CA SER A 66 -10.07 14.55 -12.36
C SER A 66 -9.90 15.84 -11.56
N GLY A 67 -10.22 15.83 -10.28
CA GLY A 67 -10.13 16.98 -9.38
C GLY A 67 -10.42 16.59 -7.93
N LEU A 68 -9.93 17.37 -6.99
CA LEU A 68 -10.14 17.22 -5.55
C LEU A 68 -10.50 18.58 -4.96
N ASP A 69 -11.68 18.68 -4.35
CA ASP A 69 -12.13 19.89 -3.65
C ASP A 69 -12.10 19.66 -2.14
N TYR A 70 -11.49 20.60 -1.42
CA TYR A 70 -11.38 20.55 0.04
C TYR A 70 -12.13 21.71 0.69
N SER A 71 -12.82 21.45 1.80
CA SER A 71 -13.39 22.49 2.65
C SER A 71 -12.77 22.45 4.03
N THR A 72 -12.54 23.61 4.64
CA THR A 72 -11.95 23.71 5.97
C THR A 72 -12.94 24.38 6.92
N LYS A 73 -12.98 23.91 8.16
CA LYS A 73 -13.76 24.50 9.24
C LYS A 73 -12.83 24.87 10.38
N ARG A 74 -12.78 26.16 10.73
CA ARG A 74 -12.00 26.63 11.87
C ARG A 74 -12.65 26.15 13.17
N MET A 75 -11.92 25.39 13.97
CA MET A 75 -12.32 25.04 15.33
C MET A 75 -11.66 26.02 16.31
N SER A 76 -12.43 26.60 17.24
CA SER A 76 -11.85 27.41 18.33
C SER A 76 -11.20 26.50 19.38
N ARG A 77 -10.12 26.98 20.00
CA ARG A 77 -9.52 26.37 21.19
C ARG A 77 -10.44 26.48 22.38
#